data_AF-A0A925L8H3-F1
#
_entry.id   AF-A0A925L8H3-F1
#
_cell.length_a   1.000
_cell.length_b   1.000
_cell.length_c   1.000
_cell.angle_alpha   90.00
_cell.angle_beta   90.00
_cell.angle_gamma   90.00
#
_symmetry.space_group_name_H-M   'P 1'
#
loop_
_entity.id
_entity.type
_entity.pdbx_description
1 polymer ?
#
loop_
_entity_poly.entity_id
_entity_poly.type
_entity_poly.pdbx_seq_one_letter_code
_entity_poly.pdbx_strand_id
1 'polypeptide(L)'
;MKLLIKNGRLLDPATGRDEPGDVAIAAGRIVTLGKVNPDFKPSRTIDATGLIVAPGLVDLAARLREPGHEHEGMLESEMAAAVAGGVTSLVCPPDTDPPLDEPGLVEMLKFRARNLNQSHLYPLGALTRGLAGEVLTEMAELTEAGCVGFSQADVALADTLVVQRALQYASTFGYTVWLRPQDSYLGKGVAASGALATRLGLSGVPVIAETIALHTIFELMRATGARVHLCRLSSAAGVALVRTAKAEGLPVTCDVSVNQLHLTDMDIGYFNAAMRLTPPLRQQRDRDAIRAALADGTVDALVSDHTPVDEDAKNLPF
;
A
#
# COMPACT_ATOMS: atom_id res chain seq x y z
N MET A 1 -5.69 -28.20 -13.96
CA MET A 1 -6.49 -27.58 -15.02
C MET A 1 -5.57 -27.03 -16.12
N LYS A 2 -5.99 -27.09 -17.40
CA LYS A 2 -5.33 -26.43 -18.54
C LYS A 2 -6.22 -25.30 -19.07
N LEU A 3 -5.71 -24.08 -19.08
CA LEU A 3 -6.44 -22.88 -19.51
C LEU A 3 -5.70 -22.25 -20.70
N LEU A 4 -6.46 -21.74 -21.66
CA LEU A 4 -5.92 -20.98 -22.80
C LEU A 4 -6.65 -19.64 -22.90
N ILE A 5 -5.91 -18.54 -22.82
CA ILE A 5 -6.41 -17.19 -23.09
C ILE A 5 -5.98 -16.84 -24.51
N LYS A 6 -6.92 -16.51 -25.40
CA LYS A 6 -6.66 -16.25 -26.82
C LYS A 6 -6.87 -14.81 -27.22
N ASN A 7 -6.20 -14.38 -28.29
CA ASN A 7 -6.45 -13.12 -29.00
C ASN A 7 -6.27 -11.85 -28.14
N GLY A 8 -5.53 -11.96 -27.03
CA GLY A 8 -5.26 -10.83 -26.16
C GLY A 8 -4.10 -9.98 -26.66
N ARG A 9 -4.01 -8.73 -26.19
CA ARG A 9 -2.78 -7.95 -26.24
C ARG A 9 -1.97 -8.28 -24.97
N LEU A 10 -0.89 -9.04 -25.13
CA LEU A 10 0.00 -9.41 -24.04
C LEU A 10 0.84 -8.20 -23.64
N LEU A 11 0.68 -7.74 -22.40
CA LEU A 11 1.41 -6.61 -21.85
C LEU A 11 2.19 -7.06 -20.61
N ASP A 12 3.52 -7.11 -20.71
CA ASP A 12 4.42 -7.48 -19.62
C ASP A 12 5.56 -6.44 -19.52
N PRO A 13 5.42 -5.45 -18.61
CA PRO A 13 6.42 -4.40 -18.45
C PRO A 13 7.79 -4.91 -18.01
N ALA A 14 7.85 -6.04 -17.29
CA ALA A 14 9.11 -6.59 -16.80
C ALA A 14 10.01 -7.10 -17.95
N THR A 15 9.39 -7.56 -19.05
CA THR A 15 10.11 -8.00 -20.25
C THR A 15 10.02 -7.01 -21.42
N GLY A 16 9.29 -5.90 -21.24
CA GLY A 16 9.01 -4.92 -22.30
C GLY A 16 8.11 -5.46 -23.41
N ARG A 17 7.38 -6.55 -23.16
CA ARG A 17 6.49 -7.18 -24.16
C ARG A 17 5.18 -6.40 -24.28
N ASP A 18 4.84 -6.07 -25.52
CA ASP A 18 3.59 -5.46 -25.91
C ASP A 18 3.21 -5.93 -27.32
N GLU A 19 2.52 -7.07 -27.40
CA GLU A 19 2.20 -7.72 -28.67
C GLU A 19 0.90 -8.54 -28.60
N PRO A 20 0.19 -8.76 -29.72
CA PRO A 20 -0.90 -9.72 -29.76
C PRO A 20 -0.40 -11.14 -29.48
N GLY A 21 -1.14 -11.92 -28.70
CA GLY A 21 -0.76 -13.31 -28.44
C GLY A 21 -1.70 -14.05 -27.49
N ASP A 22 -1.40 -15.34 -27.33
CA ASP A 22 -2.15 -16.24 -26.47
C ASP A 22 -1.34 -16.57 -25.19
N VAL A 23 -2.04 -16.93 -24.12
CA VAL A 23 -1.42 -17.41 -22.88
C VAL A 23 -1.94 -18.82 -22.58
N ALA A 24 -1.03 -19.79 -22.58
CA ALA A 24 -1.34 -21.15 -22.14
C ALA A 24 -0.90 -21.34 -20.69
N ILE A 25 -1.83 -21.87 -19.87
CA ILE A 25 -1.64 -22.10 -18.44
C ILE A 25 -1.90 -23.58 -18.16
N ALA A 26 -0.99 -24.24 -17.45
CA ALA A 26 -1.18 -25.61 -16.98
C ALA A 26 -0.75 -25.73 -15.52
N ALA A 27 -1.60 -26.38 -14.71
CA ALA A 27 -1.34 -26.60 -13.27
C ALA A 27 -1.00 -25.30 -12.50
N GLY A 28 -1.71 -24.21 -12.82
CA GLY A 28 -1.52 -22.91 -12.16
C GLY A 28 -0.28 -22.13 -12.60
N ARG A 29 0.45 -22.60 -13.62
CA ARG A 29 1.65 -21.94 -14.14
C ARG A 29 1.49 -21.59 -15.62
N ILE A 30 2.07 -20.45 -16.00
CA ILE A 30 2.18 -20.06 -17.41
C ILE A 30 3.17 -21.02 -18.08
N VAL A 31 2.74 -21.71 -19.13
CA VAL A 31 3.59 -22.65 -19.91
C VAL A 31 4.00 -22.08 -21.26
N THR A 32 3.24 -21.14 -21.82
CA THR A 32 3.55 -20.49 -23.10
C THR A 32 2.93 -19.10 -23.16
N LEU A 33 3.66 -18.14 -23.74
CA LEU A 33 3.21 -16.79 -24.08
C LEU A 33 3.40 -16.58 -25.59
N GLY A 34 2.42 -15.97 -26.24
CA GLY A 34 2.44 -15.72 -27.67
C GLY A 34 1.91 -16.91 -28.46
N LYS A 35 2.77 -17.59 -29.23
CA LYS A 35 2.35 -18.68 -30.13
C LYS A 35 2.24 -20.01 -29.38
N VAL A 36 1.02 -20.39 -29.02
CA VAL A 36 0.74 -21.65 -28.31
C VAL A 36 0.84 -22.86 -29.25
N ASN A 37 1.40 -23.96 -28.75
CA ASN A 37 1.52 -25.22 -29.50
C ASN A 37 0.12 -25.76 -29.89
N PRO A 38 -0.13 -26.14 -31.16
CA PRO A 38 -1.38 -26.77 -31.60
C PRO A 38 -1.80 -28.00 -30.79
N ASP A 39 -0.84 -28.74 -30.23
CA ASP A 39 -1.09 -29.93 -29.40
C ASP A 39 -1.55 -29.58 -27.98
N PHE A 40 -1.54 -28.30 -27.60
CA PHE A 40 -2.08 -27.84 -26.33
C PHE A 40 -3.60 -28.02 -26.33
N LYS A 41 -4.08 -29.00 -25.56
CA LYS A 41 -5.50 -29.27 -25.35
C LYS A 41 -5.99 -28.57 -24.07
N PRO A 42 -6.57 -27.36 -24.16
CA PRO A 42 -7.12 -26.67 -23.00
C PRO A 42 -8.41 -27.36 -22.52
N SER A 43 -8.61 -27.40 -21.20
CA SER A 43 -9.89 -27.74 -20.59
C SER A 43 -10.86 -26.55 -20.57
N ARG A 44 -10.35 -25.32 -20.65
CA ARG A 44 -11.11 -24.08 -20.71
C ARG A 44 -10.39 -23.09 -21.62
N THR A 45 -11.15 -22.36 -22.43
CA THR A 45 -10.63 -21.29 -23.28
C THR A 45 -11.33 -19.99 -22.93
N ILE A 46 -10.58 -18.90 -22.85
CA ILE A 46 -11.08 -17.53 -22.66
C ILE A 46 -10.69 -16.75 -23.91
N ASP A 47 -11.65 -16.07 -24.53
CA ASP A 47 -11.39 -15.15 -25.63
C ASP A 47 -11.16 -13.74 -25.06
N ALA A 48 -9.96 -13.21 -25.27
CA ALA A 48 -9.54 -11.89 -24.83
C ALA A 48 -9.44 -10.91 -26.01
N THR A 49 -10.19 -11.15 -27.10
CA THR A 49 -10.27 -10.24 -28.25
C THR A 49 -10.61 -8.82 -27.80
N GLY A 50 -9.75 -7.86 -28.15
CA GLY A 50 -9.90 -6.44 -27.78
C GLY A 50 -9.55 -6.11 -26.33
N LEU A 51 -9.07 -7.09 -25.55
CA LEU A 51 -8.66 -6.94 -24.16
C LEU A 51 -7.13 -7.01 -24.00
N ILE A 52 -6.65 -6.45 -22.89
CA ILE A 52 -5.26 -6.59 -22.45
C ILE A 52 -5.15 -7.80 -21.54
N VAL A 53 -4.07 -8.57 -21.71
CA VAL A 53 -3.68 -9.65 -20.80
C VAL A 53 -2.35 -9.24 -20.17
N ALA A 54 -2.38 -8.90 -18.89
CA ALA A 54 -1.24 -8.44 -18.12
C ALA A 54 -1.02 -9.31 -16.87
N PRO A 55 0.17 -9.25 -16.24
CA PRO A 55 0.37 -9.77 -14.89
C PRO A 55 -0.69 -9.19 -13.95
N GLY A 56 -1.16 -10.01 -13.01
CA GLY A 56 -2.11 -9.54 -12.00
C GLY A 56 -1.50 -8.45 -11.14
N LEU A 57 -2.31 -7.46 -10.77
CA LEU A 57 -1.84 -6.30 -10.01
C LEU A 57 -1.44 -6.73 -8.59
N VAL A 58 -0.44 -6.05 -8.05
CA VAL A 58 -0.01 -6.18 -6.66
C VAL A 58 -0.32 -4.86 -5.96
N ASP A 59 -1.22 -4.91 -4.99
CA ASP A 59 -1.59 -3.74 -4.18
C ASP A 59 -0.85 -3.77 -2.85
N LEU A 60 -0.16 -2.68 -2.49
CA LEU A 60 0.68 -2.64 -1.31
C LEU A 60 -0.04 -2.10 -0.06
N ALA A 61 -1.28 -1.64 -0.18
CA ALA A 61 -2.03 -1.10 0.94
C ALA A 61 -3.54 -1.34 0.77
N ALA A 62 -4.02 -2.47 1.30
CA ALA A 62 -5.43 -2.79 1.35
C ALA A 62 -5.85 -3.31 2.74
N ARG A 63 -6.80 -2.63 3.38
CA ARG A 63 -7.37 -3.02 4.67
C ARG A 63 -8.57 -3.91 4.47
N LEU A 64 -8.52 -5.09 5.09
CA LEU A 64 -9.55 -6.12 4.96
C LEU A 64 -10.52 -6.15 6.15
N ARG A 65 -10.25 -5.35 7.20
CA ARG A 65 -11.04 -5.25 8.45
C ARG A 65 -11.26 -6.58 9.20
N GLU A 66 -10.50 -7.61 8.87
CA GLU A 66 -10.41 -8.85 9.64
C GLU A 66 -8.95 -9.10 10.08
N PRO A 67 -8.72 -9.50 11.34
CA PRO A 67 -9.69 -9.77 12.42
C PRO A 67 -10.43 -8.52 12.95
N GLY A 68 -11.57 -8.75 13.62
CA GLY A 68 -12.38 -7.72 14.31
C GLY A 68 -13.83 -7.60 13.81
N HIS A 69 -14.02 -7.69 12.49
CA HIS A 69 -15.32 -7.60 11.85
C HIS A 69 -15.73 -8.92 11.17
N GLU A 70 -15.37 -10.07 11.75
CA GLU A 70 -15.64 -11.39 11.15
C GLU A 70 -17.13 -11.66 10.93
N HIS A 71 -18.00 -11.05 11.75
CA HIS A 71 -19.45 -11.21 11.64
C HIS A 71 -20.05 -10.46 10.43
N GLU A 72 -19.31 -9.54 9.82
CA GLU A 72 -19.71 -8.80 8.63
C GLU A 72 -19.28 -9.49 7.32
N GLY A 73 -18.46 -10.55 7.39
CA GLY A 73 -17.97 -11.25 6.19
C GLY A 73 -17.02 -10.41 5.33
N MET A 74 -16.37 -9.40 5.96
CA MET A 74 -15.58 -8.39 5.26
C MET A 74 -14.40 -9.00 4.50
N LEU A 75 -13.76 -10.03 5.02
CA LEU A 75 -12.64 -10.64 4.30
C LEU A 75 -13.04 -11.17 2.92
N GLU A 76 -14.19 -11.84 2.80
CA GLU A 76 -14.65 -12.38 1.51
C GLU A 76 -15.06 -11.27 0.54
N SER A 77 -15.77 -10.25 1.01
CA SER A 77 -16.18 -9.11 0.18
C SER A 77 -14.99 -8.30 -0.31
N GLU A 78 -14.03 -8.00 0.58
CA GLU A 78 -12.85 -7.20 0.23
C GLU A 78 -11.90 -7.97 -0.70
N MET A 79 -11.74 -9.28 -0.50
CA MET A 79 -10.95 -10.12 -1.41
C MET A 79 -11.65 -10.29 -2.77
N ALA A 80 -12.98 -10.36 -2.81
CA ALA A 80 -13.73 -10.33 -4.06
C ALA A 80 -13.57 -8.99 -4.79
N ALA A 81 -13.58 -7.87 -4.06
CA ALA A 81 -13.34 -6.54 -4.62
C ALA A 81 -11.92 -6.44 -5.23
N ALA A 82 -10.91 -6.97 -4.55
CA ALA A 82 -9.55 -7.05 -5.08
C ALA A 82 -9.47 -7.83 -6.41
N VAL A 83 -10.05 -9.03 -6.46
CA VAL A 83 -10.09 -9.84 -7.70
C VAL A 83 -10.85 -9.12 -8.81
N ALA A 84 -11.98 -8.47 -8.50
CA ALA A 84 -12.76 -7.70 -9.47
C ALA A 84 -11.96 -6.49 -10.03
N GLY A 85 -11.10 -5.89 -9.21
CA GLY A 85 -10.14 -4.84 -9.62
C GLY A 85 -8.92 -5.34 -10.38
N GLY A 86 -8.77 -6.66 -10.59
CA GLY A 86 -7.59 -7.26 -11.23
C GLY A 86 -6.37 -7.41 -10.30
N VAL A 87 -6.56 -7.23 -8.99
CA VAL A 87 -5.52 -7.41 -7.97
C VAL A 87 -5.44 -8.87 -7.57
N THR A 88 -4.33 -9.53 -7.91
CA THR A 88 -4.08 -10.95 -7.58
C THR A 88 -3.26 -11.12 -6.32
N SER A 89 -2.65 -10.06 -5.81
CA SER A 89 -1.84 -10.06 -4.60
C SER A 89 -2.01 -8.75 -3.87
N LEU A 90 -2.23 -8.81 -2.57
CA LEU A 90 -2.38 -7.61 -1.76
C LEU A 90 -1.63 -7.70 -0.44
N VAL A 91 -1.15 -6.57 0.01
CA VAL A 91 -0.49 -6.39 1.30
C VAL A 91 -1.49 -5.78 2.28
N CYS A 92 -1.66 -6.43 3.44
CA CYS A 92 -2.55 -5.96 4.49
C CYS A 92 -1.74 -5.27 5.60
N PRO A 93 -1.95 -3.97 5.84
CA PRO A 93 -1.37 -3.28 6.99
C PRO A 93 -1.83 -3.89 8.33
N PRO A 94 -1.07 -3.70 9.41
CA PRO A 94 -1.29 -4.39 10.68
C PRO A 94 -2.38 -3.76 11.57
N ASP A 95 -3.07 -2.71 11.12
CA ASP A 95 -4.08 -1.97 11.88
C ASP A 95 -5.48 -2.60 11.82
N THR A 96 -5.53 -3.93 11.91
CA THR A 96 -6.74 -4.69 12.22
C THR A 96 -7.11 -4.53 13.70
N ASP A 97 -8.26 -5.05 14.12
CA ASP A 97 -8.68 -5.02 15.53
C ASP A 97 -8.98 -6.44 16.02
N PRO A 98 -8.07 -7.12 16.75
CA PRO A 98 -6.80 -6.63 17.26
C PRO A 98 -5.72 -6.45 16.17
N PRO A 99 -4.69 -5.62 16.41
CA PRO A 99 -3.56 -5.44 15.48
C PRO A 99 -2.80 -6.75 15.21
N LEU A 100 -2.11 -6.83 14.07
CA LEU A 100 -1.29 -7.99 13.70
C LEU A 100 0.08 -7.97 14.40
N ASP A 101 0.07 -8.03 15.73
CA ASP A 101 1.26 -8.01 16.59
C ASP A 101 1.58 -9.35 17.26
N GLU A 102 0.74 -10.37 17.06
CA GLU A 102 0.93 -11.74 17.54
C GLU A 102 0.90 -12.78 16.40
N PRO A 103 1.76 -13.83 16.43
CA PRO A 103 1.83 -14.87 15.39
C PRO A 103 0.50 -15.56 15.08
N GLY A 104 -0.29 -15.89 16.10
CA GLY A 104 -1.55 -16.61 15.94
C GLY A 104 -2.58 -15.86 15.09
N LEU A 105 -2.64 -14.54 15.20
CA LEU A 105 -3.53 -13.69 14.40
C LEU A 105 -3.11 -13.69 12.92
N VAL A 106 -1.80 -13.58 12.68
CA VAL A 106 -1.22 -13.62 11.32
C VAL A 106 -1.51 -14.97 10.65
N GLU A 107 -1.28 -16.08 11.36
CA GLU A 107 -1.55 -17.42 10.85
C GLU A 107 -3.03 -17.64 10.55
N MET A 108 -3.91 -17.21 11.46
CA MET A 108 -5.36 -17.27 11.28
C MET A 108 -5.81 -16.51 10.04
N LEU A 109 -5.38 -15.25 9.89
CA LEU A 109 -5.74 -14.40 8.76
C LEU A 109 -5.29 -15.03 7.42
N LYS A 110 -4.05 -15.52 7.37
CA LYS A 110 -3.52 -16.21 6.17
C LYS A 110 -4.27 -17.51 5.89
N PHE A 111 -4.61 -18.28 6.92
CA PHE A 111 -5.38 -19.51 6.76
C PHE A 111 -6.77 -19.24 6.17
N ARG A 112 -7.49 -18.25 6.72
CA ARG A 112 -8.79 -17.81 6.21
C ARG A 112 -8.70 -17.33 4.75
N ALA A 113 -7.77 -16.43 4.45
CA ALA A 113 -7.60 -15.91 3.09
C ALA A 113 -7.27 -17.01 2.07
N ARG A 114 -6.46 -18.01 2.45
CA ARG A 114 -6.16 -19.17 1.58
C ARG A 114 -7.40 -20.00 1.27
N ASN A 115 -8.31 -20.17 2.23
CA ASN A 115 -9.52 -20.98 2.04
C ASN A 115 -10.50 -20.34 1.04
N LEU A 116 -10.46 -19.01 0.88
CA LEU A 116 -11.29 -18.30 -0.10
C LEU A 116 -10.84 -18.53 -1.56
N ASN A 117 -9.59 -18.96 -1.79
CA ASN A 117 -9.02 -19.18 -3.13
C ASN A 117 -9.18 -17.99 -4.10
N GLN A 118 -9.06 -16.77 -3.57
CA GLN A 118 -9.11 -15.50 -4.33
C GLN A 118 -7.68 -14.93 -4.50
N SER A 119 -7.44 -13.67 -4.15
CA SER A 119 -6.12 -13.03 -4.20
C SER A 119 -5.16 -13.61 -3.16
N HIS A 120 -3.85 -13.43 -3.37
CA HIS A 120 -2.83 -13.77 -2.38
C HIS A 120 -2.70 -12.66 -1.34
N LEU A 121 -2.81 -13.03 -0.07
CA LEU A 121 -2.69 -12.11 1.06
C LEU A 121 -1.27 -12.16 1.67
N TYR A 122 -0.64 -10.99 1.80
CA TYR A 122 0.66 -10.79 2.41
C TYR A 122 0.56 -9.82 3.60
N PRO A 123 0.46 -10.29 4.85
CA PRO A 123 0.32 -9.40 6.00
C PRO A 123 1.62 -8.66 6.30
N LEU A 124 1.50 -7.41 6.76
CA LEU A 124 2.55 -6.72 7.50
C LEU A 124 2.35 -6.99 9.00
N GLY A 125 3.44 -7.15 9.74
CA GLY A 125 3.40 -7.21 11.19
C GLY A 125 3.38 -5.81 11.78
N ALA A 126 2.75 -5.65 12.94
CA ALA A 126 2.85 -4.40 13.71
C ALA A 126 4.31 -4.16 14.12
N LEU A 127 4.77 -2.91 14.03
CA LEU A 127 6.13 -2.54 14.45
C LEU A 127 6.26 -2.50 15.99
N THR A 128 5.18 -2.06 16.66
CA THR A 128 5.08 -2.01 18.12
C THR A 128 3.82 -2.72 18.59
N ARG A 129 3.86 -3.30 19.80
CA ARG A 129 2.70 -3.95 20.43
C ARG A 129 1.52 -2.98 20.51
N GLY A 130 0.35 -3.45 20.08
CA GLY A 130 -0.89 -2.68 19.99
C GLY A 130 -0.81 -1.43 19.12
N LEU A 131 0.22 -1.28 18.27
CA LEU A 131 0.56 -0.04 17.57
C LEU A 131 0.72 1.18 18.51
N ALA A 132 1.09 0.94 19.77
CA ALA A 132 1.18 1.99 20.80
C ALA A 132 2.40 2.92 20.63
N GLY A 133 3.42 2.52 19.86
CA GLY A 133 4.62 3.32 19.66
C GLY A 133 5.61 3.25 20.82
N GLU A 134 5.48 2.27 21.72
CA GLU A 134 6.27 2.16 22.95
C GLU A 134 7.23 0.97 22.96
N VAL A 135 6.70 -0.24 22.75
CA VAL A 135 7.44 -1.50 22.85
C VAL A 135 7.40 -2.22 21.51
N LEU A 136 8.57 -2.64 20.99
CA LEU A 136 8.66 -3.39 19.74
C LEU A 136 7.96 -4.75 19.85
N THR A 137 7.43 -5.23 18.73
CA THR A 137 6.92 -6.61 18.62
C THR A 137 8.05 -7.62 18.48
N GLU A 138 7.72 -8.91 18.68
CA GLU A 138 8.62 -10.02 18.38
C GLU A 138 8.68 -10.26 16.86
N MET A 139 9.41 -9.38 16.15
CA MET A 139 9.46 -9.36 14.68
C MET A 139 9.91 -10.69 14.06
N ALA A 140 10.81 -11.42 14.74
CA ALA A 140 11.25 -12.73 14.28
C ALA A 140 10.09 -13.74 14.22
N GLU A 141 9.29 -13.84 15.29
CA GLU A 141 8.13 -14.74 15.35
C GLU A 141 7.06 -14.35 14.32
N LEU A 142 6.81 -13.05 14.15
CA LEU A 142 5.87 -12.57 13.13
C LEU A 142 6.36 -12.87 11.70
N THR A 143 7.67 -12.87 11.46
CA THR A 143 8.25 -13.30 10.18
C THR A 143 8.01 -14.79 9.94
N GLU A 144 8.16 -15.63 10.97
CA GLU A 144 7.90 -17.06 10.88
C GLU A 144 6.42 -17.37 10.61
N ALA A 145 5.50 -16.60 11.22
CA ALA A 145 4.07 -16.62 10.91
C ALA A 145 3.77 -16.15 9.47
N GLY A 146 4.71 -15.41 8.87
CA GLY A 146 4.77 -15.03 7.45
C GLY A 146 4.34 -13.61 7.14
N CYS A 147 4.63 -12.67 8.04
CA CYS A 147 4.66 -11.25 7.72
C CYS A 147 5.80 -10.93 6.72
N VAL A 148 5.54 -10.04 5.76
CA VAL A 148 6.51 -9.66 4.71
C VAL A 148 7.31 -8.40 5.05
N GLY A 149 7.01 -7.76 6.18
CA GLY A 149 7.62 -6.53 6.67
C GLY A 149 6.90 -6.04 7.92
N PHE A 150 7.32 -4.89 8.45
CA PHE A 150 6.79 -4.33 9.70
C PHE A 150 6.31 -2.90 9.50
N SER A 151 5.17 -2.56 10.06
CA SER A 151 4.54 -1.26 9.86
C SER A 151 3.93 -0.70 11.12
N GLN A 152 3.90 0.64 11.22
CA GLN A 152 3.08 1.35 12.21
C GLN A 152 1.72 1.80 11.64
N ALA A 153 1.36 1.31 10.45
CA ALA A 153 0.15 1.70 9.73
C ALA A 153 -0.01 3.23 9.66
N ASP A 154 -1.14 3.76 10.14
CA ASP A 154 -1.42 5.20 10.20
C ASP A 154 -1.09 5.86 11.54
N VAL A 155 -0.58 5.12 12.53
CA VAL A 155 -0.26 5.65 13.86
C VAL A 155 1.11 6.35 13.81
N ALA A 156 1.15 7.61 14.24
CA ALA A 156 2.38 8.38 14.26
C ALA A 156 3.32 7.92 15.40
N LEU A 157 4.61 7.74 15.11
CA LEU A 157 5.63 7.40 16.10
C LEU A 157 6.23 8.68 16.68
N ALA A 158 5.85 9.02 17.92
CA ALA A 158 6.38 10.19 18.61
C ALA A 158 7.81 9.98 19.14
N ASP A 159 8.12 8.78 19.66
CA ASP A 159 9.42 8.50 20.25
C ASP A 159 10.44 8.08 19.18
N THR A 160 11.37 8.98 18.88
CA THR A 160 12.45 8.73 17.92
C THR A 160 13.38 7.58 18.37
N LEU A 161 13.50 7.33 19.68
CA LEU A 161 14.27 6.20 20.19
C LEU A 161 13.63 4.86 19.80
N VAL A 162 12.29 4.78 19.80
CA VAL A 162 11.57 3.57 19.36
C VAL A 162 11.78 3.36 17.86
N VAL A 163 11.67 4.41 17.05
CA VAL A 163 11.96 4.34 15.60
C VAL A 163 13.39 3.85 15.36
N GLN A 164 14.38 4.43 16.05
CA GLN A 164 15.78 4.04 15.91
C GLN A 164 16.00 2.56 16.26
N ARG A 165 15.44 2.08 17.38
CA ARG A 165 15.54 0.67 17.79
C ARG A 165 14.89 -0.26 16.79
N ALA A 166 13.71 0.10 16.28
CA ALA A 166 13.00 -0.66 15.26
C ALA A 166 13.86 -0.81 13.99
N LEU A 167 14.47 0.27 13.52
CA LEU A 167 15.34 0.25 12.34
C LEU A 167 16.63 -0.55 12.59
N GLN A 168 17.25 -0.45 13.76
CA GLN A 168 18.42 -1.27 14.12
C GLN A 168 18.08 -2.76 14.12
N TYR A 169 16.94 -3.13 14.72
CA TYR A 169 16.46 -4.50 14.73
C TYR A 169 16.20 -4.99 13.29
N ALA A 170 15.43 -4.24 12.51
CA ALA A 170 15.12 -4.59 11.13
C ALA A 170 16.38 -4.73 10.26
N SER A 171 17.36 -3.84 10.43
CA SER A 171 18.65 -3.92 9.73
C SER A 171 19.40 -5.22 10.03
N THR A 172 19.39 -5.66 11.30
CA THR A 172 20.06 -6.90 11.74
C THR A 172 19.53 -8.14 11.03
N PHE A 173 18.21 -8.22 10.81
CA PHE A 173 17.57 -9.37 10.17
C PHE A 173 17.24 -9.15 8.68
N GLY A 174 17.60 -7.98 8.14
CA GLY A 174 17.27 -7.61 6.77
C GLY A 174 15.77 -7.42 6.52
N TYR A 175 14.98 -7.08 7.54
CA TYR A 175 13.56 -6.76 7.38
C TYR A 175 13.36 -5.39 6.71
N THR A 176 12.18 -5.18 6.14
CA THR A 176 11.75 -3.87 5.62
C THR A 176 10.76 -3.24 6.59
N VAL A 177 10.99 -1.98 6.93
CA VAL A 177 10.09 -1.19 7.79
C VAL A 177 9.28 -0.22 6.94
N TRP A 178 7.97 -0.26 7.10
CA TRP A 178 6.99 0.52 6.35
C TRP A 178 6.47 1.64 7.25
N LEU A 179 6.77 2.89 6.92
CA LEU A 179 6.42 4.04 7.74
C LEU A 179 5.63 5.04 6.93
N ARG A 180 4.48 5.49 7.45
CA ARG A 180 3.87 6.73 6.97
C ARG A 180 4.62 7.92 7.57
N PRO A 181 5.26 8.77 6.77
CA PRO A 181 5.95 9.94 7.29
C PRO A 181 4.93 10.98 7.78
N GLN A 182 4.76 11.07 9.09
CA GLN A 182 3.89 12.03 9.74
C GLN A 182 4.40 12.38 11.14
N ASP A 183 4.58 13.66 11.40
CA ASP A 183 4.83 14.17 12.74
C ASP A 183 3.59 14.04 13.65
N SER A 184 3.79 13.52 14.86
CA SER A 184 2.70 13.18 15.80
C SER A 184 1.91 14.38 16.31
N TYR A 185 2.47 15.59 16.29
CA TYR A 185 1.83 16.80 16.83
C TYR A 185 1.26 17.68 15.72
N LEU A 186 2.00 17.84 14.63
CA LEU A 186 1.58 18.64 13.46
C LEU A 186 0.58 17.88 12.59
N GLY A 187 0.50 16.55 12.73
CA GLY A 187 -0.29 15.68 11.88
C GLY A 187 -1.78 15.54 12.19
N LYS A 188 -2.32 16.27 13.17
CA LYS A 188 -3.65 16.02 13.77
C LYS A 188 -4.84 16.70 13.08
N GLY A 189 -4.62 17.38 11.95
CA GLY A 189 -5.69 18.01 11.17
C GLY A 189 -6.53 17.02 10.36
N VAL A 190 -7.57 17.53 9.69
CA VAL A 190 -8.51 16.74 8.86
C VAL A 190 -8.43 17.07 7.37
N ALA A 191 -7.82 18.19 7.00
CA ALA A 191 -7.58 18.62 5.62
C ALA A 191 -6.13 19.09 5.44
N ALA A 192 -5.64 19.24 4.21
CA ALA A 192 -4.33 19.85 4.00
C ALA A 192 -4.36 21.33 4.41
N SER A 193 -3.35 21.80 5.15
CA SER A 193 -3.24 23.23 5.46
C SER A 193 -3.13 24.05 4.17
N GLY A 194 -3.99 25.03 4.01
CA GLY A 194 -4.04 25.88 2.83
C GLY A 194 -5.24 26.81 2.86
N ALA A 195 -5.37 27.63 1.81
CA ALA A 195 -6.43 28.63 1.72
C ALA A 195 -7.83 28.01 1.82
N LEU A 196 -8.04 26.81 1.27
CA LEU A 196 -9.33 26.12 1.31
C LEU A 196 -9.68 25.67 2.73
N ALA A 197 -8.79 24.96 3.42
CA ALA A 197 -9.02 24.54 4.81
C ALA A 197 -9.32 25.74 5.73
N THR A 198 -8.57 26.85 5.58
CA THR A 198 -8.84 28.08 6.33
C THR A 198 -10.22 28.67 6.04
N ARG A 199 -10.65 28.73 4.77
CA ARG A 199 -11.97 29.24 4.38
C ARG A 199 -13.11 28.35 4.90
N LEU A 200 -12.90 27.05 4.93
CA LEU A 200 -13.87 26.07 5.44
C LEU A 200 -13.82 25.90 6.97
N GLY A 201 -12.88 26.56 7.66
CA GLY A 201 -12.71 26.40 9.11
C GLY A 201 -12.19 25.02 9.53
N LEU A 202 -11.56 24.28 8.62
CA LEU A 202 -11.04 22.94 8.86
C LEU A 202 -9.64 22.99 9.48
N SER A 203 -9.39 22.12 10.46
CA SER A 203 -8.05 21.92 11.01
C SER A 203 -7.11 21.38 9.94
N GLY A 204 -6.03 22.11 9.65
CA GLY A 204 -5.09 21.78 8.58
C GLY A 204 -3.91 20.92 9.05
N VAL A 205 -3.49 19.98 8.21
CA VAL A 205 -2.22 19.24 8.29
C VAL A 205 -1.20 19.90 7.37
N PRO A 206 -0.16 20.56 7.91
CA PRO A 206 0.81 21.26 7.09
C PRO A 206 1.78 20.28 6.43
N VAL A 207 2.39 20.68 5.32
CA VAL A 207 3.42 19.88 4.62
C VAL A 207 4.60 19.55 5.53
N ILE A 208 4.92 20.44 6.47
CA ILE A 208 6.02 20.22 7.43
C ILE A 208 5.81 19.00 8.33
N ALA A 209 4.56 18.55 8.54
CA ALA A 209 4.29 17.32 9.28
C ALA A 209 4.88 16.09 8.54
N GLU A 210 4.82 16.07 7.21
CA GLU A 210 5.40 15.02 6.39
C GLU A 210 6.93 15.20 6.29
N THR A 211 7.41 16.41 6.01
CA THR A 211 8.84 16.63 5.75
C THR A 211 9.73 16.50 6.98
N ILE A 212 9.26 16.89 8.17
CA ILE A 212 10.01 16.67 9.43
C ILE A 212 10.17 15.17 9.68
N ALA A 213 9.10 14.40 9.54
CA ALA A 213 9.15 12.95 9.68
C ALA A 213 10.10 12.31 8.67
N LEU A 214 10.08 12.75 7.41
CA LEU A 214 11.01 12.28 6.39
C LEU A 214 12.48 12.56 6.75
N HIS A 215 12.81 13.79 7.16
CA HIS A 215 14.17 14.11 7.60
C HIS A 215 14.61 13.22 8.76
N THR A 216 13.78 13.05 9.78
CA THR A 216 14.07 12.15 10.90
C THR A 216 14.30 10.71 10.42
N ILE A 217 13.42 10.18 9.58
CA ILE A 217 13.55 8.81 9.04
C ILE A 217 14.87 8.67 8.26
N PHE A 218 15.22 9.62 7.39
CA PHE A 218 16.45 9.54 6.61
C PHE A 218 17.71 9.61 7.47
N GLU A 219 17.73 10.45 8.51
CA GLU A 219 18.86 10.47 9.45
C GLU A 219 19.00 9.13 10.17
N LEU A 220 17.90 8.53 10.61
CA LEU A 220 17.94 7.21 11.26
C LEU A 220 18.33 6.10 10.28
N MET A 221 17.91 6.17 9.01
CA MET A 221 18.35 5.24 7.97
C MET A 221 19.85 5.36 7.71
N ARG A 222 20.40 6.58 7.65
CA ARG A 222 21.86 6.80 7.53
C ARG A 222 22.62 6.16 8.69
N ALA A 223 22.08 6.25 9.90
CA ALA A 223 22.70 5.68 11.10
C ALA A 223 22.58 4.15 11.20
N THR A 224 21.55 3.54 10.61
CA THR A 224 21.21 2.12 10.83
C THR A 224 21.39 1.23 9.59
N GLY A 225 21.38 1.81 8.39
CA GLY A 225 21.36 1.09 7.12
C GLY A 225 20.05 0.33 6.85
N ALA A 226 19.00 0.54 7.64
CA ALA A 226 17.75 -0.18 7.54
C ALA A 226 17.00 0.12 6.22
N ARG A 227 16.34 -0.90 5.66
CA ARG A 227 15.47 -0.73 4.49
C ARG A 227 14.12 -0.17 4.90
N VAL A 228 13.72 0.95 4.29
CA VAL A 228 12.46 1.62 4.61
C VAL A 228 11.60 1.79 3.37
N HIS A 229 10.31 1.48 3.50
CA HIS A 229 9.28 1.86 2.55
C HIS A 229 8.45 3.00 3.12
N LEU A 230 8.40 4.14 2.44
CA LEU A 230 7.64 5.31 2.85
C LEU A 230 6.23 5.23 2.26
N CYS A 231 5.25 4.99 3.14
CA CYS A 231 3.87 4.80 2.73
C CYS A 231 3.20 6.13 2.40
N ARG A 232 2.49 6.16 1.26
CA ARG A 232 1.49 7.17 0.88
C ARG A 232 2.00 8.60 1.05
N LEU A 233 3.01 8.98 0.25
CA LEU A 233 3.43 10.38 0.20
C LEU A 233 2.33 11.26 -0.38
N SER A 234 2.29 12.51 0.07
CA SER A 234 1.25 13.46 -0.35
C SER A 234 1.75 14.83 -0.77
N SER A 235 3.02 15.18 -0.51
CA SER A 235 3.55 16.52 -0.82
C SER A 235 4.67 16.52 -1.87
N ALA A 236 4.72 17.59 -2.67
CA ALA A 236 5.81 17.84 -3.60
C ALA A 236 7.17 17.94 -2.88
N ALA A 237 7.17 18.54 -1.68
CA ALA A 237 8.37 18.65 -0.86
C ALA A 237 8.86 17.27 -0.39
N GLY A 238 7.95 16.41 0.07
CA GLY A 238 8.27 15.05 0.49
C GLY A 238 8.83 14.20 -0.66
N VAL A 239 8.22 14.30 -1.85
CA VAL A 239 8.74 13.69 -3.08
C VAL A 239 10.16 14.17 -3.41
N ALA A 240 10.43 15.46 -3.29
CA ALA A 240 11.78 16.00 -3.52
C ALA A 240 12.80 15.45 -2.52
N LEU A 241 12.42 15.30 -1.25
CA LEU A 241 13.29 14.71 -0.23
C LEU A 241 13.59 13.23 -0.51
N VAL A 242 12.60 12.45 -0.95
CA VAL A 242 12.82 11.04 -1.36
C VAL A 242 13.78 10.95 -2.53
N ARG A 243 13.65 11.83 -3.53
CA ARG A 243 14.57 11.87 -4.67
C ARG A 243 16.01 12.09 -4.22
N THR A 244 16.22 13.03 -3.30
CA THR A 244 17.54 13.29 -2.71
C THR A 244 18.05 12.07 -1.95
N ALA A 245 17.23 11.48 -1.09
CA ALA A 245 17.59 10.27 -0.32
C ALA A 245 17.98 9.09 -1.22
N LYS A 246 17.25 8.86 -2.32
CA LYS A 246 17.58 7.86 -3.34
C LYS A 246 18.90 8.18 -4.05
N ALA A 247 19.14 9.44 -4.41
CA ALA A 247 20.38 9.88 -5.04
C ALA A 247 21.61 9.72 -4.12
N GLU A 248 21.42 9.82 -2.80
CA GLU A 248 22.43 9.51 -1.78
C GLU A 248 22.68 8.00 -1.60
N GLY A 249 21.87 7.14 -2.23
CA GLY A 249 21.98 5.69 -2.14
C GLY A 249 21.33 5.08 -0.89
N LEU A 250 20.45 5.82 -0.20
CA LEU A 250 19.69 5.24 0.91
C LEU A 250 18.78 4.12 0.41
N PRO A 251 18.63 3.01 1.17
CA PRO A 251 17.74 1.90 0.81
C PRO A 251 16.27 2.25 1.10
N VAL A 252 15.79 3.28 0.41
CA VAL A 252 14.44 3.81 0.52
C VAL A 252 13.62 3.53 -0.74
N THR A 253 12.37 3.15 -0.52
CA THR A 253 11.32 3.14 -1.55
C THR A 253 10.11 3.91 -1.03
N CYS A 254 9.19 4.30 -1.90
CA CYS A 254 7.95 4.94 -1.50
C CYS A 254 6.79 4.61 -2.42
N ASP A 255 5.58 4.78 -1.88
CA ASP A 255 4.34 4.69 -2.62
C ASP A 255 3.52 6.00 -2.51
N VAL A 256 2.55 6.12 -3.41
CA VAL A 256 1.48 7.14 -3.36
C VAL A 256 0.15 6.47 -3.60
N SER A 257 -0.93 7.00 -3.01
CA SER A 257 -2.27 6.47 -3.28
C SER A 257 -2.83 7.00 -4.59
N VAL A 258 -3.71 6.21 -5.21
CA VAL A 258 -4.48 6.60 -6.41
C VAL A 258 -5.27 7.91 -6.17
N ASN A 259 -5.71 8.14 -4.94
CA ASN A 259 -6.39 9.37 -4.56
C ASN A 259 -5.48 10.59 -4.71
N GLN A 260 -4.23 10.51 -4.22
CA GLN A 260 -3.25 11.60 -4.34
C GLN A 260 -2.78 11.83 -5.78
N LEU A 261 -2.89 10.81 -6.65
CA LEU A 261 -2.58 10.93 -8.07
C LEU A 261 -3.65 11.69 -8.86
N HIS A 262 -4.93 11.60 -8.45
CA HIS A 262 -6.05 12.13 -9.20
C HIS A 262 -6.67 13.39 -8.59
N LEU A 263 -6.79 13.44 -7.27
CA LEU A 263 -7.56 14.44 -6.55
C LEU A 263 -6.66 15.50 -5.91
N THR A 264 -7.30 16.56 -5.43
CA THR A 264 -6.70 17.72 -4.76
C THR A 264 -7.59 18.20 -3.62
N ASP A 265 -7.09 19.11 -2.79
CA ASP A 265 -7.89 19.73 -1.73
C ASP A 265 -9.21 20.33 -2.25
N MET A 266 -9.22 20.87 -3.47
CA MET A 266 -10.43 21.42 -4.11
C MET A 266 -11.58 20.41 -4.24
N ASP A 267 -11.29 19.11 -4.31
CA ASP A 267 -12.32 18.07 -4.45
C ASP A 267 -13.15 17.89 -3.16
N ILE A 268 -12.68 18.40 -2.01
CA ILE A 268 -13.45 18.45 -0.75
C ILE A 268 -14.81 19.14 -0.95
N GLY A 269 -14.89 20.11 -1.87
CA GLY A 269 -16.13 20.80 -2.19
C GLY A 269 -16.83 21.37 -0.95
N TYR A 270 -18.10 21.03 -0.78
CA TYR A 270 -18.93 21.44 0.38
C TYR A 270 -18.84 20.40 1.51
N PHE A 271 -17.67 20.22 2.10
CA PHE A 271 -17.43 19.27 3.21
C PHE A 271 -17.76 17.81 2.85
N ASN A 272 -17.43 17.37 1.64
CA ASN A 272 -17.62 15.99 1.24
C ASN A 272 -16.68 15.07 2.04
N ALA A 273 -17.21 14.38 3.06
CA ALA A 273 -16.44 13.46 3.91
C ALA A 273 -15.88 12.25 3.14
N ALA A 274 -16.34 11.96 1.92
CA ALA A 274 -15.67 11.01 1.03
C ALA A 274 -14.22 11.42 0.74
N MET A 275 -13.95 12.73 0.72
CA MET A 275 -12.63 13.33 0.44
C MET A 275 -11.78 13.54 1.70
N ARG A 276 -12.30 13.15 2.88
CA ARG A 276 -11.50 13.07 4.10
C ARG A 276 -10.67 11.79 4.05
N LEU A 277 -9.40 11.95 3.70
CA LEU A 277 -8.43 10.88 3.50
C LEU A 277 -7.19 11.10 4.39
N THR A 278 -6.44 10.03 4.61
CA THR A 278 -5.17 10.05 5.34
C THR A 278 -4.09 9.42 4.46
N PRO A 279 -3.06 10.16 4.03
CA PRO A 279 -2.86 11.59 4.21
C PRO A 279 -3.92 12.44 3.48
N PRO A 280 -4.11 13.72 3.87
CA PRO A 280 -5.12 14.56 3.25
C PRO A 280 -4.75 14.92 1.81
N LEU A 281 -5.76 15.17 0.98
CA LEU A 281 -5.57 15.68 -0.38
C LEU A 281 -4.93 17.07 -0.32
N ARG A 282 -3.78 17.23 -0.98
CA ARG A 282 -3.03 18.49 -1.01
C ARG A 282 -3.37 19.33 -2.24
N GLN A 283 -2.69 20.47 -2.38
CA GLN A 283 -2.94 21.41 -3.47
C GLN A 283 -2.51 20.81 -4.82
N GLN A 284 -3.02 21.42 -5.89
CA GLN A 284 -2.73 21.09 -7.29
C GLN A 284 -1.24 20.83 -7.58
N ARG A 285 -0.34 21.66 -7.04
CA ARG A 285 1.12 21.53 -7.22
C ARG A 285 1.68 20.20 -6.68
N ASP A 286 1.08 19.69 -5.60
CA ASP A 286 1.54 18.47 -4.93
C ASP A 286 1.12 17.25 -5.76
N ARG A 287 -0.12 17.23 -6.27
CA ARG A 287 -0.59 16.23 -7.24
C ARG A 287 0.29 16.19 -8.49
N ASP A 288 0.62 17.35 -9.05
CA ASP A 288 1.42 17.42 -10.28
C ASP A 288 2.85 16.90 -10.05
N ALA A 289 3.44 17.20 -8.89
CA ALA A 289 4.74 16.65 -8.49
C ALA A 289 4.68 15.13 -8.31
N ILE A 290 3.61 14.59 -7.71
CA ILE A 290 3.40 13.15 -7.55
C ILE A 290 3.29 12.46 -8.92
N ARG A 291 2.53 13.04 -9.85
CA ARG A 291 2.42 12.51 -11.22
C ARG A 291 3.76 12.47 -11.94
N ALA A 292 4.53 13.55 -11.84
CA ALA A 292 5.88 13.60 -12.42
C ALA A 292 6.81 12.55 -11.77
N ALA A 293 6.74 12.39 -10.45
CA ALA A 293 7.56 11.45 -9.70
C ALA A 293 7.21 9.98 -9.97
N LEU A 294 5.95 9.68 -10.26
CA LEU A 294 5.54 8.35 -10.72
C LEU A 294 6.08 8.09 -12.14
N ALA A 295 6.02 9.08 -13.02
CA ALA A 295 6.51 8.96 -14.40
C ALA A 295 8.04 8.82 -14.48
N ASP A 296 8.79 9.44 -13.56
CA ASP A 296 10.26 9.42 -13.56
C ASP A 296 10.88 8.35 -12.65
N GLY A 297 10.07 7.54 -11.95
CA GLY A 297 10.52 6.45 -11.09
C GLY A 297 10.99 6.86 -9.69
N THR A 298 10.81 8.13 -9.29
CA THR A 298 11.04 8.56 -7.91
C THR A 298 10.05 7.91 -6.95
N VAL A 299 8.79 7.73 -7.37
CA VAL A 299 7.80 6.92 -6.66
C VAL A 299 7.83 5.50 -7.21
N ASP A 300 7.95 4.50 -6.34
CA ASP A 300 8.14 3.09 -6.75
C ASP A 300 6.82 2.37 -7.01
N ALA A 301 5.74 2.77 -6.34
CA ALA A 301 4.46 2.09 -6.44
C ALA A 301 3.28 3.07 -6.36
N LEU A 302 2.21 2.70 -7.07
CA LEU A 302 0.87 3.28 -6.92
C LEU A 302 0.02 2.27 -6.15
N VAL A 303 -0.60 2.71 -5.06
CA VAL A 303 -1.45 1.85 -4.21
C VAL A 303 -2.89 2.32 -4.24
N SER A 304 -3.84 1.42 -3.96
CA SER A 304 -5.23 1.84 -3.80
C SER A 304 -5.43 2.63 -2.50
N ASP A 305 -4.67 2.29 -1.45
CA ASP A 305 -4.93 2.68 -0.06
C ASP A 305 -6.36 2.31 0.36
N HIS A 306 -6.80 1.13 -0.09
CA HIS A 306 -8.15 0.63 0.11
C HIS A 306 -8.46 0.56 1.60
N THR A 307 -9.39 1.43 2.01
CA THR A 307 -9.80 1.62 3.40
C THR A 307 -11.31 1.68 3.41
N PRO A 308 -11.99 0.52 3.45
CA PRO A 308 -13.43 0.49 3.55
C PRO A 308 -13.84 1.20 4.84
N VAL A 309 -14.95 1.92 4.78
CA VAL A 309 -15.58 2.53 5.95
C VAL A 309 -17.07 2.29 5.93
N ASP A 310 -17.67 2.25 7.11
CA ASP A 310 -19.12 2.10 7.23
C ASP A 310 -19.81 3.30 6.60
N GLU A 311 -21.02 3.09 6.09
CA GLU A 311 -21.79 4.15 5.43
C GLU A 311 -21.98 5.36 6.35
N ASP A 312 -22.29 5.12 7.62
CA ASP A 312 -22.44 6.17 8.64
C ASP A 312 -21.16 6.95 8.89
N ALA A 313 -19.99 6.32 8.76
CA ALA A 313 -18.71 7.00 8.96
C ALA A 313 -18.46 8.09 7.90
N LYS A 314 -19.05 7.96 6.71
CA LYS A 314 -19.01 8.99 5.65
C LYS A 314 -20.13 10.04 5.77
N ASN A 315 -21.03 9.90 6.74
CA ASN A 315 -22.05 10.89 7.08
C ASN A 315 -21.67 11.75 8.31
N LEU A 316 -20.54 11.44 8.95
CA LEU A 316 -20.00 12.24 10.06
C LEU A 316 -19.50 13.60 9.57
N PRO A 317 -19.48 14.62 10.45
CA PRO A 317 -18.83 15.90 10.16
C PRO A 317 -17.37 15.71 9.70
N PHE A 318 -16.95 16.54 8.75
CA PHE A 318 -15.61 16.52 8.17
C PHE A 318 -14.52 16.64 9.24
#